data_AF-A0AAU0LTP2-F1
#
_entry.id   AF-A0AAU0LTP2-F1
#
_cell.length_a   1.000
_cell.length_b   1.000
_cell.length_c   1.000
_cell.angle_alpha   90.00
_cell.angle_beta   90.00
_cell.angle_gamma   90.00
#
_symmetry.space_group_name_H-M   'P 1'
#
loop_
_entity.id
_entity.type
_entity.pdbx_description
1 polymer ?
#
loop_
_entity_poly.entity_id
_entity_poly.type
_entity_poly.pdbx_seq_one_letter_code
_entity_poly.pdbx_strand_id
1 'polypeptide(L)'
;MKRLLAYFKFSKTEQNGFFIILVIIVLFATIYTLIKRNTREPIPNQAKLFEQSFHDSIEISSTPNKQEFNSPYVNKNESVVSISPTTDLDDEKLFYFDPNNLPHADWHKLGLSDKQIAVLKNYERKGGVLR
;
A
#
# COMPACT_ATOMS: atom_id res chain seq x y z
N MET A 1 -13.61 -41.88 25.49
CA MET A 1 -13.14 -41.96 24.08
C MET A 1 -13.01 -43.40 23.52
N LYS A 2 -13.22 -44.48 24.30
CA LYS A 2 -13.00 -45.86 23.81
C LYS A 2 -14.05 -46.36 22.79
N ARG A 3 -15.23 -45.74 22.72
CA ARG A 3 -16.35 -46.18 21.85
C ARG A 3 -16.24 -45.68 20.41
N LEU A 4 -15.75 -44.46 20.17
CA LEU A 4 -15.56 -43.91 18.81
C LEU A 4 -14.41 -44.61 18.07
N LEU A 5 -13.34 -44.94 18.80
CA LEU A 5 -12.18 -45.66 18.28
C LEU A 5 -12.44 -47.15 18.05
N ALA A 6 -13.59 -47.70 18.47
CA ALA A 6 -13.92 -49.11 18.25
C ALA A 6 -14.33 -49.41 16.80
N TYR A 7 -14.83 -48.40 16.09
CA TYR A 7 -15.22 -48.50 14.67
C TYR A 7 -14.02 -48.46 13.73
N PHE A 8 -12.91 -47.88 14.17
CA PHE A 8 -11.66 -47.87 13.44
C PHE A 8 -10.73 -48.89 14.10
N LYS A 9 -10.39 -49.99 13.43
CA LYS A 9 -9.47 -51.02 13.94
C LYS A 9 -8.01 -50.53 14.01
N PHE A 10 -7.76 -49.37 14.64
CA PHE A 10 -6.45 -48.75 14.71
C PHE A 10 -5.53 -49.48 15.69
N SER A 11 -4.31 -49.73 15.23
CA SER A 11 -3.18 -50.15 16.06
C SER A 11 -2.89 -49.11 17.17
N LYS A 12 -2.29 -49.56 18.29
CA LYS A 12 -1.86 -48.65 19.37
C LYS A 12 -0.91 -47.55 18.87
N THR A 13 -0.10 -47.84 17.86
CA THR A 13 0.80 -46.87 17.24
C THR A 13 0.06 -45.88 16.32
N GLU A 14 -0.98 -46.35 15.62
CA GLU A 14 -1.81 -45.52 14.73
C GLU A 14 -2.69 -44.55 15.52
N GLN A 15 -3.17 -44.96 16.70
CA GLN A 15 -3.94 -44.07 17.58
C GLN A 15 -3.11 -42.85 18.00
N ASN A 16 -1.85 -43.06 18.39
CA ASN A 16 -0.95 -41.97 18.73
C ASN A 16 -0.66 -41.07 17.51
N GLY A 17 -0.48 -41.67 16.33
CA GLY A 17 -0.31 -40.93 15.07
C GLY A 17 -1.53 -40.05 14.75
N PHE A 18 -2.73 -40.58 14.87
CA PHE A 18 -3.98 -39.83 14.68
C PHE A 18 -4.08 -38.64 15.64
N PHE A 19 -3.77 -38.84 16.93
CA PHE A 19 -3.77 -37.75 17.91
C PHE A 19 -2.73 -36.68 17.57
N ILE A 20 -1.52 -37.06 17.14
CA ILE A 20 -0.50 -36.11 16.70
C ILE A 20 -1.00 -35.28 15.53
N ILE A 21 -1.58 -35.91 14.51
CA ILE A 21 -2.13 -35.22 13.33
C ILE A 21 -3.27 -34.28 13.73
N LEU A 22 -4.18 -34.72 14.61
CA LEU A 22 -5.29 -33.91 15.08
C LEU A 22 -4.80 -32.66 15.84
N VAL A 23 -3.78 -32.81 16.68
CA VAL A 23 -3.15 -31.68 17.37
C VAL A 23 -2.50 -30.71 16.38
N ILE A 24 -1.80 -31.22 15.36
CA ILE A 24 -1.18 -30.39 14.32
C ILE A 24 -2.24 -29.59 13.54
N ILE A 25 -3.35 -30.22 13.15
CA ILE A 25 -4.45 -29.55 12.44
C ILE A 25 -5.04 -28.43 13.29
N VAL A 26 -5.29 -28.68 14.57
CA VAL A 26 -5.79 -27.67 15.51
C VAL A 26 -4.77 -26.54 15.68
N LEU A 27 -3.49 -26.85 15.78
CA LEU A 27 -2.41 -25.85 15.86
C LEU A 27 -2.36 -24.96 14.61
N PHE A 28 -2.43 -25.52 13.41
CA PHE A 28 -2.46 -24.72 12.18
C PHE A 28 -3.73 -23.87 12.08
N ALA A 29 -4.89 -24.39 12.49
CA ALA A 29 -6.13 -23.63 12.51
C ALA A 29 -6.06 -22.46 13.50
N THR A 30 -5.50 -22.65 14.70
CA THR A 30 -5.32 -21.56 15.65
C THR A 30 -4.35 -20.52 15.10
N ILE A 31 -3.20 -20.91 14.55
CA ILE A 31 -2.24 -19.99 13.91
C ILE A 31 -2.91 -19.20 12.78
N TYR A 32 -3.69 -19.85 11.91
CA TYR A 32 -4.40 -19.20 10.81
C TYR A 32 -5.40 -18.15 11.30
N THR A 33 -6.17 -18.45 12.35
CA THR A 33 -7.09 -17.47 12.96
C THR A 33 -6.35 -16.32 13.62
N LEU A 34 -5.18 -16.56 14.23
CA LEU A 34 -4.33 -15.51 14.81
C LEU A 34 -3.79 -14.55 13.74
N ILE A 35 -3.31 -15.09 12.61
CA ILE A 35 -2.79 -14.28 11.48
C ILE A 35 -3.91 -13.46 10.84
N LYS A 36 -5.06 -14.08 10.55
CA LYS A 36 -6.20 -13.40 9.92
C LYS A 36 -6.80 -12.30 10.79
N ARG A 37 -6.73 -12.41 12.13
CA ARG A 37 -7.22 -11.37 13.04
C ARG A 37 -6.43 -10.07 12.95
N ASN A 38 -5.18 -10.10 12.48
CA ASN A 38 -4.29 -8.94 12.46
C ASN A 38 -4.22 -8.24 11.09
N THR A 39 -4.92 -8.73 10.08
CA THR A 39 -5.10 -7.98 8.83
C THR A 39 -6.22 -6.96 9.05
N ARG A 40 -5.84 -5.75 9.47
CA ARG A 40 -6.71 -4.57 9.32
C ARG A 40 -7.05 -4.47 7.83
N GLU A 41 -8.33 -4.33 7.51
CA GLU A 41 -8.77 -4.13 6.12
C GLU A 41 -7.93 -3.02 5.47
N PRO A 42 -7.57 -3.15 4.19
CA PRO A 42 -6.84 -2.10 3.49
C PRO A 42 -7.65 -0.80 3.61
N ILE A 43 -6.98 0.24 4.11
CA ILE A 43 -7.48 1.58 4.44
C ILE A 43 -8.55 2.02 3.41
N PRO A 44 -9.86 1.89 3.71
CA PRO A 44 -10.90 1.96 2.70
C PRO A 44 -11.25 3.39 2.27
N ASN A 45 -10.83 4.39 3.05
CA ASN A 45 -11.11 5.79 2.73
C ASN A 45 -10.16 6.33 1.67
N GLN A 46 -8.85 6.10 1.75
CA GLN A 46 -7.89 6.71 0.81
C GLN A 46 -7.98 6.15 -0.60
N ALA A 47 -8.13 4.83 -0.75
CA ALA A 47 -8.27 4.20 -2.06
C ALA A 47 -9.57 4.65 -2.76
N LYS A 48 -10.68 4.75 -2.02
CA LYS A 48 -11.96 5.19 -2.55
C LYS A 48 -11.99 6.68 -2.89
N LEU A 49 -11.34 7.52 -2.07
CA LEU A 49 -11.12 8.94 -2.35
C LEU A 49 -10.27 9.16 -3.59
N PHE A 50 -9.23 8.33 -3.78
CA PHE A 50 -8.37 8.37 -4.96
C PHE A 50 -9.10 7.89 -6.23
N GLU A 51 -9.87 6.80 -6.16
CA GLU A 51 -10.67 6.34 -7.31
C GLU A 51 -11.70 7.39 -7.73
N GLN A 52 -12.36 8.04 -6.76
CA GLN A 52 -13.33 9.09 -7.04
C GLN A 52 -12.68 10.32 -7.70
N SER A 53 -11.50 10.76 -7.22
CA SER A 53 -10.78 11.88 -7.84
C SER A 53 -10.22 11.55 -9.22
N PHE A 54 -9.84 10.29 -9.46
CA PHE A 54 -9.39 9.83 -10.78
C PHE A 54 -10.53 9.88 -11.80
N HIS A 55 -11.72 9.39 -11.43
CA HIS A 55 -12.90 9.41 -12.30
C HIS A 55 -13.35 10.84 -12.65
N ASP A 56 -13.38 11.76 -11.67
CA ASP A 56 -13.70 13.17 -11.91
C ASP A 56 -12.71 13.83 -12.89
N SER A 57 -11.42 13.50 -12.80
CA SER A 57 -10.39 14.09 -13.68
C SER A 57 -10.44 13.56 -15.13
N ILE A 58 -10.85 12.31 -15.33
CA ILE A 58 -10.92 11.70 -16.67
C ILE A 58 -12.13 12.21 -17.46
N GLU A 59 -13.27 12.50 -16.83
CA GLU A 59 -14.41 13.13 -17.52
C GLU A 59 -14.07 14.54 -18.02
N ILE A 60 -13.33 15.33 -17.24
CA ILE A 60 -12.88 16.69 -17.60
C ILE A 60 -11.92 16.68 -18.81
N SER A 61 -11.15 15.60 -18.97
CA SER A 61 -10.11 15.47 -20.01
C SER A 61 -10.66 15.27 -21.43
N SER A 62 -11.97 15.07 -21.60
CA SER A 62 -12.58 14.73 -22.89
C SER A 62 -13.02 15.94 -23.73
N THR A 63 -12.76 17.18 -23.28
CA THR A 63 -13.02 18.39 -24.08
C THR A 63 -11.71 19.13 -24.40
N PRO A 64 -11.35 19.32 -25.69
CA PRO A 64 -10.18 20.08 -26.04
C PRO A 64 -10.57 21.56 -26.07
N ASN A 65 -10.54 22.25 -24.93
CA ASN A 65 -10.46 23.70 -24.97
C ASN A 65 -9.72 24.29 -23.78
N LYS A 66 -8.70 25.08 -24.09
CA LYS A 66 -7.91 25.86 -23.14
C LYS A 66 -8.82 26.85 -22.42
N GLN A 67 -8.93 26.76 -21.09
CA GLN A 67 -9.36 27.88 -20.23
C GLN A 67 -9.05 27.61 -18.74
N GLU A 68 -8.23 28.52 -18.20
CA GLU A 68 -8.01 28.96 -16.81
C GLU A 68 -8.50 28.09 -15.64
N PHE A 69 -7.53 27.66 -14.82
CA PHE A 69 -7.70 27.11 -13.49
C PHE A 69 -8.29 28.16 -12.53
N ASN A 70 -9.58 28.09 -12.26
CA ASN A 70 -10.23 28.77 -11.14
C ASN A 70 -10.63 27.73 -10.09
N SER A 71 -9.84 27.59 -9.04
CA SER A 71 -10.15 26.69 -7.90
C SER A 71 -11.00 27.41 -6.84
N PRO A 72 -12.08 26.80 -6.32
CA PRO A 72 -13.04 27.46 -5.42
C PRO A 72 -12.73 27.24 -3.93
N TYR A 73 -11.47 27.30 -3.51
CA TYR A 73 -11.12 27.29 -2.08
C TYR A 73 -10.76 28.69 -1.58
N VAL A 74 -11.79 29.51 -1.35
CA VAL A 74 -11.71 30.67 -0.47
C VAL A 74 -12.71 30.47 0.66
N ASN A 75 -12.21 30.23 1.87
CA ASN A 75 -12.97 30.45 3.09
C ASN A 75 -12.22 31.49 3.94
N LYS A 76 -12.91 32.59 4.20
CA LYS A 76 -12.40 33.81 4.84
C LYS A 76 -13.12 33.98 6.17
N ASN A 77 -12.42 33.81 7.29
CA ASN A 77 -12.69 34.48 8.56
C ASN A 77 -11.53 34.35 9.56
N GLU A 78 -10.90 35.51 9.85
CA GLU A 78 -10.33 35.97 11.14
C GLU A 78 -9.16 35.18 11.77
N SER A 79 -8.07 35.73 12.31
CA SER A 79 -7.46 37.07 12.42
C SER A 79 -6.03 36.85 12.96
N VAL A 80 -5.01 37.32 12.23
CA VAL A 80 -3.69 37.84 12.66
C VAL A 80 -2.97 37.16 13.85
N VAL A 81 -1.91 36.38 13.58
CA VAL A 81 -0.54 36.62 14.09
C VAL A 81 0.47 36.01 13.11
N SER A 82 1.45 36.83 12.71
CA SER A 82 2.51 36.58 11.74
C SER A 82 3.45 35.43 12.10
N ILE A 83 3.64 34.47 11.18
CA ILE A 83 4.95 33.93 10.83
C ILE A 83 4.96 33.80 9.30
N SER A 84 5.88 34.50 8.66
CA SER A 84 6.05 34.57 7.21
C SER A 84 6.05 33.18 6.54
N PRO A 85 5.25 32.94 5.48
CA PRO A 85 5.49 31.85 4.56
C PRO A 85 6.30 32.39 3.40
N THR A 86 7.59 32.65 3.62
CA THR A 86 8.57 32.59 2.52
C THR A 86 9.04 31.16 2.43
N THR A 87 8.22 30.32 1.82
CA THR A 87 8.74 29.18 1.08
C THR A 87 8.04 29.25 -0.25
N ASP A 88 8.79 29.76 -1.22
CA ASP A 88 8.48 29.72 -2.63
C ASP A 88 7.85 28.37 -2.95
N LEU A 89 6.56 28.40 -3.31
CA LEU A 89 5.93 27.31 -4.02
C LEU A 89 6.56 27.35 -5.41
N ASP A 90 7.79 26.83 -5.46
CA ASP A 90 8.53 26.60 -6.69
C ASP A 90 7.60 25.83 -7.61
N ASP A 91 7.38 26.40 -8.79
CA ASP A 91 6.63 25.83 -9.90
C ASP A 91 6.83 24.31 -9.92
N GLU A 92 5.73 23.56 -9.79
CA GLU A 92 5.71 22.11 -9.98
C GLU A 92 5.93 21.83 -11.47
N LYS A 93 7.17 22.07 -11.90
CA LYS A 93 7.59 22.03 -13.28
C LYS A 93 7.74 20.56 -13.64
N LEU A 94 6.89 20.12 -14.56
CA LEU A 94 7.05 18.83 -15.20
C LEU A 94 8.47 18.72 -15.77
N PHE A 95 9.15 17.64 -15.40
CA PHE A 95 10.48 17.33 -15.91
C PHE A 95 10.49 15.90 -16.44
N TYR A 96 11.30 15.67 -17.46
CA TYR A 96 11.53 14.35 -17.99
C TYR A 96 12.44 13.56 -17.04
N PHE A 97 12.07 12.30 -16.76
CA PHE A 97 12.90 11.39 -15.99
C PHE A 97 12.97 10.04 -16.69
N ASP A 98 14.18 9.47 -16.74
CA ASP A 98 14.37 8.05 -17.07
C ASP A 98 14.45 7.29 -15.74
N PRO A 99 13.58 6.31 -15.47
CA PRO A 99 13.62 5.54 -14.23
C PRO A 99 14.92 4.74 -14.08
N ASN A 100 15.63 4.45 -15.17
CA ASN A 100 16.94 3.82 -15.13
C ASN A 100 18.01 4.90 -15.02
N ASN A 101 18.94 4.76 -14.07
CA ASN A 101 20.03 5.71 -13.83
C ASN A 101 19.62 7.11 -13.30
N LEU A 102 18.38 7.28 -12.80
CA LEU A 102 17.94 8.56 -12.25
C LEU A 102 18.69 8.98 -10.97
N PRO A 103 19.18 10.22 -10.83
CA PRO A 103 19.84 10.70 -9.61
C PRO A 103 18.92 10.70 -8.37
N HIS A 104 19.51 10.62 -7.17
CA HIS A 104 18.77 10.57 -5.90
C HIS A 104 17.84 11.79 -5.71
N ALA A 105 18.34 12.99 -6.03
CA ALA A 105 17.59 14.23 -5.93
C ALA A 105 16.37 14.27 -6.86
N ASP A 106 16.47 13.66 -8.04
CA ASP A 106 15.37 13.65 -9.00
C ASP A 106 14.29 12.64 -8.61
N TRP A 107 14.66 11.54 -7.95
CA TRP A 107 13.68 10.67 -7.29
C TRP A 107 12.92 11.37 -6.17
N HIS A 108 13.57 12.27 -5.42
CA HIS A 108 12.87 13.08 -4.41
C HIS A 108 11.88 14.06 -5.03
N LYS A 109 12.20 14.65 -6.18
CA LYS A 109 11.26 15.49 -6.93
C LYS A 109 10.02 14.72 -7.39
N LEU A 110 10.13 13.40 -7.57
CA LEU A 110 9.00 12.50 -7.84
C LEU A 110 8.23 12.10 -6.57
N GLY A 111 8.63 12.60 -5.38
CA GLY A 111 7.95 12.36 -4.11
C GLY A 111 8.34 11.05 -3.41
N LEU A 112 9.43 10.40 -3.82
CA LEU A 112 9.89 9.17 -3.17
C LEU A 112 10.65 9.48 -1.87
N SER A 113 10.43 8.63 -0.86
CA SER A 113 11.22 8.63 0.39
C SER A 113 12.60 8.00 0.18
N ASP A 114 13.59 8.39 0.98
CA ASP A 114 14.95 7.83 0.95
C ASP A 114 14.98 6.30 0.93
N LYS A 115 14.08 5.68 1.72
CA LYS A 115 13.96 4.22 1.79
C LYS A 115 13.54 3.60 0.46
N GLN A 116 12.55 4.19 -0.22
CA GLN A 116 12.10 3.72 -1.52
C GLN A 116 13.20 3.89 -2.57
N ILE A 117 13.92 5.00 -2.53
CA ILE A 117 14.99 5.28 -3.49
C ILE A 117 16.17 4.33 -3.29
N ALA A 118 16.53 4.03 -2.04
CA ALA A 118 17.56 3.05 -1.73
C ALA A 118 17.21 1.64 -2.25
N VAL A 119 15.93 1.25 -2.22
CA VAL A 119 15.47 -0.03 -2.78
C VAL A 119 15.60 -0.03 -4.30
N LEU A 120 15.13 1.03 -4.98
CA LEU A 120 15.23 1.18 -6.43
C LEU A 120 16.68 1.18 -6.91
N LYS A 121 17.57 1.91 -6.23
CA LYS A 121 19.01 1.93 -6.54
C LYS A 121 19.69 0.60 -6.32
N ASN A 122 19.28 -0.16 -5.31
CA ASN A 122 19.77 -1.52 -5.13
C ASN A 122 19.28 -2.49 -6.21
N TYR A 123 18.05 -2.30 -6.70
CA TYR A 123 17.51 -3.07 -7.82
C TYR A 123 18.28 -2.78 -9.11
N GLU A 124 18.50 -1.51 -9.44
CA GLU A 124 19.30 -1.04 -10.58
C GLU A 124 20.73 -1.61 -10.53
N ARG A 125 21.40 -1.50 -9.37
CA ARG A 125 22.76 -2.02 -9.14
C ARG A 125 22.86 -3.54 -9.33
N LYS A 126 21.77 -4.28 -9.09
CA LYS A 126 21.71 -5.73 -9.32
C LYS A 126 21.46 -6.09 -10.79
N GLY A 127 21.44 -5.11 -11.69
CA GLY A 127 21.13 -5.30 -13.11
C GLY A 127 19.63 -5.33 -13.41
N GLY A 128 18.79 -4.95 -12.45
CA GLY A 128 17.37 -4.75 -12.68
C GLY A 128 17.13 -3.55 -13.59
N VAL A 129 16.19 -3.68 -14.52
CA VAL A 129 15.80 -2.61 -15.46
C VAL A 129 14.33 -2.32 -15.25
N LEU A 130 14.01 -1.06 -14.96
CA LEU A 130 12.65 -0.56 -14.82
C LEU A 130 12.06 -0.39 -16.23
N ARG A 131 10.94 -1.09 -16.48
CA ARG A 131 10.19 -1.11 -17.75
C ARG A 131 8.77 -0.64 -17.53
#